data_AF-A0A6A6AFA3-F1
#
_entry.id   AF-A0A6A6AFA3-F1
#
_cell.length_a   1.000
_cell.length_b   1.000
_cell.length_c   1.000
_cell.angle_alpha   90.00
_cell.angle_beta   90.00
_cell.angle_gamma   90.00
#
_symmetry.space_group_name_H-M   'P 1'
#
loop_
_entity.id
_entity.type
_entity.pdbx_description
1 polymer ?
#
loop_
_entity_poly.entity_id
_entity_poly.type
_entity_poly.pdbx_seq_one_letter_code
_entity_poly.pdbx_strand_id
1 'polypeptide(L)'
;MDTAGAPKAASPKIIKNAKGNIVPSSQMAHIAYGCEHMGEMMENARKQTLQHYRLILHTIHEKPRIISQTYMSPIDGQPVVSLLPLYLCLQCPSIMTETDRDQHFETKSHCFSVESREAYIYCGNCQDFIYDPALEVIRLQKGKKRKHEDTTTADDHKLVVNNSTFLPCRAIGLRGLYNMGQTCFMSVILQTLVHNPFIRNFYLSEGHKTADCEREACVSCALDEMFVEFHSAEKTEGFGAVSMLMGSWLAGEALAGYNQQDAHEYMQFILNALHLANGGSSDSEDCTCIVHQTFCGQLSSTVTCDNCRNVTTAQDLYMDLSLDVKNQSKKRKLNAGNADETPLNIRDCLERFTAKEKLGSAEYTCRNCDSPQNAAKQLSIHRLPPVLSVHLKRFEHTKAQSSKIETKVVFPMKLDIYPYTTQYKEQAKATKGSDAPGLNHNGLIYELSTVIVHKGKMDSGHYVSYSREGGDWFLFDDSKVVLVGEAEVLAAEAYLLFYMISSLEV
;
A
#
# COMPACT_ATOMS: atom_id res chain seq x y z
N MET A 1 30.93 21.92 14.25
CA MET A 1 31.81 20.90 13.64
C MET A 1 31.40 19.56 14.21
N ASP A 2 31.50 18.52 13.39
CA ASP A 2 31.19 17.10 13.63
C ASP A 2 29.76 16.64 13.33
N THR A 3 29.52 16.50 12.01
CA THR A 3 28.50 15.64 11.41
C THR A 3 28.94 14.18 11.51
N ALA A 4 28.24 13.36 12.29
CA ALA A 4 28.38 11.90 12.24
C ALA A 4 27.88 11.39 10.87
N GLY A 5 28.80 10.86 10.06
CA GLY A 5 28.50 10.32 8.73
C GLY A 5 27.77 8.99 8.82
N ALA A 6 26.67 8.87 8.06
CA ALA A 6 26.01 7.60 7.80
C ALA A 6 27.01 6.58 7.19
N PRO A 7 26.94 5.28 7.53
CA PRO A 7 27.83 4.28 6.97
C PRO A 7 27.54 4.15 5.47
N LYS A 8 28.55 4.43 4.63
CA LYS A 8 28.48 4.16 3.19
C LYS A 8 28.34 2.64 3.00
N ALA A 9 27.19 2.21 2.48
CA ALA A 9 27.03 0.83 2.03
C ALA A 9 28.11 0.51 0.99
N ALA A 10 28.97 -0.47 1.30
CA ALA A 10 30.04 -0.87 0.40
C ALA A 10 29.45 -1.45 -0.88
N SER A 11 29.93 -0.98 -2.04
CA SER A 11 29.57 -1.58 -3.33
C SER A 11 29.99 -3.05 -3.36
N PRO A 12 29.16 -3.97 -3.90
CA PRO A 12 29.48 -5.39 -3.92
C PRO A 12 30.79 -5.65 -4.68
N LYS A 13 31.73 -6.34 -4.05
CA LYS A 13 33.01 -6.73 -4.67
C LYS A 13 32.75 -7.89 -5.62
N ILE A 14 33.21 -7.77 -6.86
CA ILE A 14 33.20 -8.85 -7.84
C ILE A 14 34.10 -9.98 -7.33
N ILE A 15 33.53 -11.14 -7.02
CA ILE A 15 34.27 -12.31 -6.56
C ILE A 15 34.89 -13.01 -7.77
N LYS A 16 36.21 -13.13 -7.77
CA LYS A 16 36.99 -13.87 -8.77
C LYS A 16 37.51 -15.16 -8.16
N ASN A 17 37.46 -16.26 -8.90
CA ASN A 17 38.08 -17.51 -8.44
C ASN A 17 39.62 -17.40 -8.50
N ALA A 18 40.32 -18.42 -8.01
CA ALA A 18 41.79 -18.50 -8.01
C ALA A 18 42.43 -18.41 -9.42
N LYS A 19 41.63 -18.52 -10.50
CA LYS A 19 42.05 -18.37 -11.89
C LYS A 19 41.69 -17.01 -12.49
N GLY A 20 41.14 -16.07 -11.70
CA GLY A 20 40.82 -14.71 -12.12
C GLY A 20 39.47 -14.54 -12.84
N ASN A 21 38.69 -15.61 -13.00
CA ASN A 21 37.38 -15.55 -13.65
C ASN A 21 36.32 -15.03 -12.68
N ILE A 22 35.43 -14.15 -13.17
CA ILE A 22 34.26 -13.67 -12.42
C ILE A 22 33.34 -14.86 -12.19
N VAL A 23 33.08 -15.19 -10.93
CA VAL A 23 32.17 -16.28 -10.56
C VAL A 23 30.75 -15.72 -10.62
N PRO A 24 29.83 -16.33 -11.40
CA PRO A 24 28.42 -15.98 -11.33
C PRO A 24 27.93 -16.16 -9.89
N SER A 25 27.22 -15.18 -9.35
CA SER A 25 26.64 -15.22 -7.98
C SER A 25 25.65 -16.38 -7.75
N SER A 26 25.43 -17.24 -8.75
CA SER A 26 24.47 -18.34 -8.75
C SER A 26 25.04 -19.68 -8.28
N GLN A 27 26.34 -19.80 -8.01
CA GLN A 27 26.82 -20.96 -7.26
C GLN A 27 26.57 -20.69 -5.79
N MET A 28 25.62 -21.43 -5.23
CA MET A 28 25.28 -21.51 -3.82
C MET A 28 26.46 -21.02 -2.99
N ALA A 29 26.33 -19.84 -2.40
CA ALA A 29 27.11 -19.55 -1.22
C ALA A 29 26.89 -20.78 -0.34
N HIS A 30 27.94 -21.55 -0.07
CA HIS A 30 27.89 -22.55 0.98
C HIS A 30 27.62 -21.74 2.25
N ILE A 31 26.34 -21.61 2.53
CA ILE A 31 25.75 -21.01 3.69
C ILE A 31 26.22 -21.91 4.84
N ALA A 32 27.35 -21.57 5.42
CA ALA A 32 27.76 -22.08 6.71
C ALA A 32 26.93 -21.32 7.74
N TYR A 33 25.62 -21.59 7.83
CA TYR A 33 24.78 -20.94 8.84
C TYR A 33 24.46 -21.92 9.95
N GLY A 34 25.02 -21.59 11.10
CA GLY A 34 24.38 -21.68 12.40
C GLY A 34 24.84 -20.46 13.19
N CYS A 35 23.95 -19.83 13.96
CA CYS A 35 24.35 -18.83 14.94
C CYS A 35 25.18 -19.53 16.03
N GLU A 36 26.35 -19.01 16.41
CA GLU A 36 27.21 -19.63 17.45
C GLU A 36 26.47 -19.79 18.78
N HIS A 37 25.64 -18.82 19.15
CA HIS A 37 24.77 -18.89 20.33
C HIS A 37 23.72 -20.02 20.22
N MET A 38 23.19 -20.26 19.01
CA MET A 38 22.29 -21.38 18.77
C MET A 38 23.04 -22.71 18.81
N GLY A 39 24.29 -22.74 18.35
CA GLY A 39 25.20 -23.87 18.53
C GLY A 39 25.36 -24.22 20.00
N GLU A 40 25.71 -23.24 20.83
CA GLU A 40 25.87 -23.42 22.29
C GLU A 40 24.56 -23.88 22.96
N MET A 41 23.42 -23.31 22.59
CA MET A 41 22.12 -23.75 23.10
C MET A 41 21.77 -25.17 22.65
N MET A 42 22.11 -25.55 21.42
CA MET A 42 21.90 -26.89 20.90
C MET A 42 22.87 -27.91 21.50
N GLU A 43 24.05 -27.52 21.94
CA GLU A 43 24.97 -28.38 22.70
C GLU A 43 24.45 -28.61 24.13
N ASN A 44 24.02 -27.54 24.80
CA ASN A 44 23.60 -27.58 26.20
C ASN A 44 22.17 -28.13 26.41
N ALA A 45 21.23 -27.83 25.51
CA ALA A 45 19.80 -28.05 25.72
C ALA A 45 19.04 -28.58 24.50
N ARG A 46 19.71 -29.28 23.56
CA ARG A 46 19.15 -29.72 22.27
C ARG A 46 17.72 -30.24 22.31
N LYS A 47 17.44 -31.18 23.22
CA LYS A 47 16.14 -31.87 23.29
C LYS A 47 15.02 -30.92 23.69
N GLN A 48 15.26 -30.06 24.67
CA GLN A 48 14.28 -29.09 25.17
C GLN A 48 14.01 -28.01 24.12
N THR A 49 15.08 -27.47 23.51
CA THR A 49 14.97 -26.46 22.45
C THR A 49 14.17 -26.95 21.25
N LEU A 50 14.45 -28.16 20.76
CA LEU A 50 13.69 -28.74 19.64
C LEU A 50 12.25 -29.11 20.03
N GLN A 51 12.00 -29.48 21.29
CA GLN A 51 10.63 -29.72 21.77
C GLN A 51 9.81 -28.43 21.82
N HIS A 52 10.37 -27.35 22.38
CA HIS A 52 9.72 -26.05 22.43
C HIS A 52 9.52 -25.47 21.02
N TYR A 53 10.50 -25.60 20.14
CA TYR A 53 10.38 -25.13 18.76
C TYR A 53 9.23 -25.85 18.04
N ARG A 54 9.12 -27.18 18.17
CA ARG A 54 7.99 -27.94 17.62
C ARG A 54 6.64 -27.55 18.22
N LEU A 55 6.59 -27.24 19.51
CA LEU A 55 5.37 -26.78 20.17
C LEU A 55 4.92 -25.41 19.64
N ILE A 56 5.87 -24.51 19.40
CA ILE A 56 5.62 -23.21 18.76
C ILE A 56 5.13 -23.41 17.32
N LEU A 57 5.80 -24.26 16.53
CA LEU A 57 5.37 -24.60 15.17
C LEU A 57 3.95 -25.17 15.13
N HIS A 58 3.61 -26.06 16.05
CA HIS A 58 2.25 -26.58 16.20
C HIS A 58 1.25 -25.46 16.54
N THR A 59 1.64 -24.50 17.38
CA THR A 59 0.79 -23.35 17.73
C THR A 59 0.58 -22.42 16.53
N ILE A 60 1.58 -22.22 15.69
CA ILE A 60 1.48 -21.39 14.48
C ILE A 60 0.68 -22.09 13.37
N HIS A 61 0.88 -23.40 13.18
CA HIS A 61 0.32 -24.12 12.02
C HIS A 61 -1.00 -24.85 12.29
N GLU A 62 -1.21 -25.41 13.48
CA GLU A 62 -2.39 -26.25 13.75
C GLU A 62 -3.46 -25.56 14.59
N LYS A 63 -3.12 -24.50 15.34
CA LYS A 63 -4.09 -23.73 16.11
C LYS A 63 -4.61 -22.53 15.29
N PRO A 64 -5.80 -21.98 15.63
CA PRO A 64 -6.30 -20.76 15.01
C PRO A 64 -5.26 -19.64 15.09
N ARG A 65 -5.00 -18.97 13.95
CA ARG A 65 -3.97 -17.91 13.81
C ARG A 65 -4.06 -16.81 14.87
N ILE A 66 -5.26 -16.56 15.39
CA ILE A 66 -5.50 -15.61 16.47
C ILE A 66 -4.64 -15.91 17.70
N ILE A 67 -4.32 -17.17 18.00
CA ILE A 67 -3.54 -17.55 19.20
C ILE A 67 -2.08 -17.13 19.07
N SER A 68 -1.44 -17.35 17.92
CA SER A 68 -0.05 -16.91 17.68
C SER A 68 0.07 -15.41 17.41
N GLN A 69 -1.07 -14.73 17.21
CA GLN A 69 -1.19 -13.30 17.00
C GLN A 69 -1.73 -12.55 18.22
N THR A 70 -1.92 -13.22 19.37
CA THR A 70 -2.38 -12.57 20.60
C THR A 70 -1.25 -12.49 21.63
N TYR A 71 -0.97 -11.30 22.14
CA TYR A 71 -0.09 -11.10 23.30
C TYR A 71 -0.86 -10.47 24.46
N MET A 72 -0.30 -10.54 25.67
CA MET A 72 -0.89 -9.87 26.83
C MET A 72 -0.35 -8.45 26.93
N SER A 73 -1.24 -7.46 26.95
CA SER A 73 -0.86 -6.05 27.12
C SER A 73 -0.11 -5.86 28.45
N PRO A 74 1.10 -5.26 28.45
CA PRO A 74 1.84 -4.96 29.67
C PRO A 74 1.14 -3.94 30.59
N ILE A 75 0.24 -3.13 30.02
CA ILE A 75 -0.42 -2.01 30.70
C ILE A 75 -1.66 -2.50 31.45
N ASP A 76 -2.50 -3.29 30.78
CA ASP A 76 -3.84 -3.64 31.28
C ASP A 76 -4.05 -5.16 31.47
N GLY A 77 -3.08 -6.00 31.09
CA GLY A 77 -3.16 -7.46 31.19
C GLY A 77 -4.21 -8.13 30.29
N GLN A 78 -4.82 -7.37 29.38
CA GLN A 78 -5.81 -7.87 28.43
C GLN A 78 -5.13 -8.53 27.22
N PRO A 79 -5.75 -9.58 26.63
CA PRO A 79 -5.28 -10.16 25.38
C PRO A 79 -5.51 -9.20 24.21
N VAL A 80 -4.44 -8.83 23.51
CA VAL A 80 -4.48 -7.95 22.33
C VAL A 80 -4.03 -8.74 21.11
N VAL A 81 -4.83 -8.72 20.05
CA VAL A 81 -4.52 -9.33 18.76
C VAL A 81 -3.73 -8.34 17.90
N SER A 82 -2.56 -8.74 17.40
CA SER A 82 -1.71 -7.93 16.52
C SER A 82 -1.73 -8.47 15.09
N LEU A 83 -1.87 -7.57 14.13
CA LEU A 83 -1.63 -7.89 12.72
C LEU A 83 -0.14 -7.89 12.37
N LEU A 84 0.72 -7.20 13.13
CA LEU A 84 2.16 -7.26 12.97
C LEU A 84 2.73 -8.58 13.50
N PRO A 85 3.87 -9.08 12.98
CA PRO A 85 4.51 -10.27 13.50
C PRO A 85 4.78 -10.14 15.00
N LEU A 86 4.43 -11.20 15.74
CA LEU A 86 4.75 -11.33 17.15
C LEU A 86 5.90 -12.33 17.32
N TYR A 87 6.58 -12.24 18.46
CA TYR A 87 7.74 -13.05 18.77
C TYR A 87 7.42 -13.97 19.96
N LEU A 88 7.41 -15.27 19.70
CA LEU A 88 7.19 -16.31 20.70
C LEU A 88 8.54 -16.72 21.27
N CYS A 89 8.76 -16.52 22.57
CA CYS A 89 10.02 -16.89 23.20
C CYS A 89 10.23 -18.41 23.14
N LEU A 90 11.44 -18.85 22.77
CA LEU A 90 11.76 -20.27 22.68
C LEU A 90 11.99 -20.91 24.07
N GLN A 91 12.20 -20.07 25.09
CA GLN A 91 12.60 -20.46 26.44
C GLN A 91 11.46 -20.30 27.47
N CYS A 92 10.38 -19.58 27.14
CA CYS A 92 9.24 -19.37 28.03
C CYS A 92 7.93 -19.14 27.23
N PRO A 93 6.74 -19.23 27.85
CA PRO A 93 5.47 -19.13 27.15
C PRO A 93 5.08 -17.68 26.74
N SER A 94 6.02 -16.74 26.76
CA SER A 94 5.76 -15.33 26.45
C SER A 94 5.60 -15.13 24.94
N ILE A 95 4.55 -14.40 24.55
CA ILE A 95 4.33 -13.89 23.20
C ILE A 95 4.41 -12.37 23.31
N MET A 96 5.22 -11.74 22.45
CA MET A 96 5.66 -10.35 22.63
C MET A 96 5.69 -9.60 21.30
N THR A 97 5.57 -8.28 21.37
CA THR A 97 5.86 -7.39 20.24
C THR A 97 7.38 -7.31 20.00
N GLU A 98 7.81 -6.66 18.92
CA GLU A 98 9.24 -6.44 18.64
C GLU A 98 9.93 -5.67 19.77
N THR A 99 9.32 -4.58 20.25
CA THR A 99 9.87 -3.76 21.33
C THR A 99 9.93 -4.53 22.65
N ASP A 100 8.88 -5.31 22.96
CA ASP A 100 8.81 -6.08 24.20
C ASP A 100 9.77 -7.29 24.18
N ARG A 101 10.04 -7.86 22.99
CA ARG A 101 11.04 -8.91 22.81
C ARG A 101 12.43 -8.44 23.26
N ASP A 102 12.83 -7.24 22.85
CA ASP A 102 14.15 -6.70 23.17
C ASP A 102 14.26 -6.41 24.67
N GLN A 103 13.21 -5.85 25.27
CA GLN A 103 13.13 -5.67 26.73
C GLN A 103 13.15 -7.02 27.49
N HIS A 104 12.47 -8.03 26.98
CA HIS A 104 12.46 -9.38 27.57
C HIS A 104 13.82 -10.05 27.48
N PHE A 105 14.56 -9.84 26.39
CA PHE A 105 15.94 -10.30 26.27
C PHE A 105 16.83 -9.68 27.36
N GLU A 106 16.74 -8.36 27.57
CA GLU A 106 17.53 -7.67 28.59
C GLU A 106 17.18 -8.10 30.02
N THR A 107 15.90 -8.35 30.30
CA THR A 107 15.41 -8.63 31.67
C THR A 107 15.44 -10.11 32.07
N LYS A 108 15.24 -11.02 31.12
CA LYS A 108 15.18 -12.48 31.36
C LYS A 108 16.37 -13.24 30.77
N SER A 109 17.22 -12.59 29.98
CA SER A 109 18.34 -13.22 29.26
C SER A 109 17.89 -14.36 28.34
N HIS A 110 16.66 -14.29 27.82
CA HIS A 110 16.14 -15.22 26.82
C HIS A 110 16.41 -14.66 25.43
N CYS A 111 17.48 -15.15 24.78
CA CYS A 111 17.98 -14.61 23.52
C CYS A 111 17.34 -15.19 22.26
N PHE A 112 16.41 -16.14 22.36
CA PHE A 112 15.80 -16.75 21.18
C PHE A 112 14.29 -16.58 21.16
N SER A 113 13.79 -16.08 20.05
CA SER A 113 12.37 -15.93 19.79
C SER A 113 12.01 -16.40 18.38
N VAL A 114 10.78 -16.84 18.18
CA VAL A 114 10.26 -17.36 16.92
C VAL A 114 9.20 -16.41 16.39
N GLU A 115 9.33 -15.98 15.15
CA GLU A 115 8.35 -15.10 14.50
C GLU A 115 7.02 -15.83 14.25
N SER A 116 5.89 -15.20 14.59
CA SER A 116 4.56 -15.83 14.54
C SER A 116 4.01 -16.11 13.15
N ARG A 117 4.58 -15.51 12.10
CA ARG A 117 4.11 -15.67 10.70
C ARG A 117 4.80 -16.84 10.02
N GLU A 118 6.12 -16.75 9.87
CA GLU A 118 6.91 -17.71 9.10
C GLU A 118 7.70 -18.68 9.99
N ALA A 119 7.67 -18.51 11.32
CA ALA A 119 8.37 -19.35 12.29
C ALA A 119 9.90 -19.36 12.16
N TYR A 120 10.48 -18.28 11.62
CA TYR A 120 11.92 -18.06 11.68
C TYR A 120 12.38 -17.80 13.10
N ILE A 121 13.55 -18.34 13.45
CA ILE A 121 14.16 -18.12 14.76
C ILE A 121 15.03 -16.87 14.69
N TYR A 122 14.77 -15.92 15.57
CA TYR A 122 15.54 -14.71 15.77
C TYR A 122 16.48 -14.88 16.97
N CYS A 123 17.72 -14.42 16.81
CA CYS A 123 18.71 -14.35 17.89
C CYS A 123 18.90 -12.91 18.35
N GLY A 124 18.57 -12.61 19.60
CA GLY A 124 18.76 -11.28 20.21
C GLY A 124 20.23 -10.85 20.32
N ASN A 125 21.16 -11.80 20.47
CA ASN A 125 22.59 -11.48 20.52
C ASN A 125 23.17 -11.12 19.14
N CYS A 126 22.74 -11.82 18.08
CA CYS A 126 23.16 -11.51 16.71
C CYS A 126 22.34 -10.36 16.10
N GLN A 127 21.19 -10.05 16.70
CA GLN A 127 20.15 -9.18 16.17
C GLN A 127 19.70 -9.59 14.75
N ASP A 128 19.71 -10.89 14.47
CA ASP A 128 19.46 -11.45 13.13
C ASP A 128 18.72 -12.79 13.21
N PHE A 129 18.10 -13.17 12.09
CA PHE A 129 17.46 -14.47 11.91
C PHE A 129 18.48 -15.58 11.66
N ILE A 130 18.17 -16.75 12.17
CA ILE A 130 19.02 -17.93 12.11
C ILE A 130 18.55 -18.81 10.95
N TYR A 131 19.37 -18.91 9.91
CA TYR A 131 19.11 -19.73 8.72
C TYR A 131 19.88 -21.05 8.74
N ASP A 132 19.70 -21.85 9.79
CA ASP A 132 20.35 -23.16 9.92
C ASP A 132 19.58 -24.25 9.13
N PRO A 133 20.25 -25.01 8.23
CA PRO A 133 19.59 -26.03 7.42
C PRO A 133 18.82 -27.09 8.22
N ALA A 134 19.28 -27.47 9.41
CA ALA A 134 18.61 -28.47 10.24
C ALA A 134 17.35 -27.91 10.91
N LEU A 135 17.38 -26.64 11.32
CA LEU A 135 16.19 -25.95 11.86
C LEU A 135 15.16 -25.68 10.77
N GLU A 136 15.62 -25.35 9.57
CA GLU A 136 14.76 -25.12 8.40
C GLU A 136 13.97 -26.39 8.01
N VAL A 137 14.65 -27.55 8.00
CA VAL A 137 13.98 -28.84 7.79
C VAL A 137 12.89 -29.10 8.82
N ILE A 138 13.10 -28.71 10.09
CA ILE A 138 12.11 -28.89 11.16
C ILE A 138 10.93 -27.92 10.99
N ARG A 139 11.21 -26.66 10.61
CA ARG A 139 10.19 -25.64 10.33
C ARG A 139 9.23 -26.07 9.23
N LEU A 140 9.76 -26.68 8.16
CA LEU A 140 8.98 -27.13 7.01
C LEU A 140 8.19 -28.43 7.28
N GLN A 141 8.54 -29.20 8.32
CA GLN A 141 7.84 -30.43 8.70
C GLN A 141 6.52 -30.14 9.43
N LYS A 142 5.43 -29.87 8.69
CA LYS A 142 4.07 -29.69 9.24
C LYS A 142 3.42 -31.04 9.64
N GLY A 143 2.99 -31.16 10.91
CA GLY A 143 1.90 -32.01 11.46
C GLY A 143 1.62 -33.43 10.92
N LYS A 144 1.62 -34.43 11.83
CA LYS A 144 1.28 -35.87 11.68
C LYS A 144 1.73 -36.52 10.38
N LYS A 145 2.83 -37.29 10.38
CA LYS A 145 3.23 -38.31 9.37
C LYS A 145 2.37 -38.26 8.09
N ARG A 146 2.39 -37.14 7.38
CA ARG A 146 1.96 -37.12 6.00
C ARG A 146 3.13 -37.79 5.31
N LYS A 147 2.81 -38.79 4.49
CA LYS A 147 3.83 -39.35 3.60
C LYS A 147 4.54 -38.17 2.96
N HIS A 148 5.85 -38.30 2.91
CA HIS A 148 6.74 -37.57 2.03
C HIS A 148 6.21 -37.66 0.59
N GLU A 149 5.16 -36.92 0.27
CA GLU A 149 4.56 -36.78 -1.06
C GLU A 149 4.57 -35.31 -1.53
N ASP A 150 5.03 -34.37 -0.69
CA ASP A 150 5.25 -32.95 -1.06
C ASP A 150 6.71 -32.48 -0.85
N THR A 151 7.67 -33.40 -0.78
CA THR A 151 9.09 -33.06 -0.87
C THR A 151 9.53 -33.38 -2.29
N THR A 152 9.63 -32.32 -3.09
CA THR A 152 10.41 -32.21 -4.32
C THR A 152 11.45 -33.34 -4.39
N THR A 153 11.23 -34.31 -5.28
CA THR A 153 12.24 -35.32 -5.59
C THR A 153 13.55 -34.62 -5.96
N ALA A 154 14.69 -35.30 -5.92
CA ALA A 154 15.93 -34.71 -6.43
C ALA A 154 15.77 -34.25 -7.89
N ASP A 155 14.86 -34.86 -8.64
CA ASP A 155 14.51 -34.47 -10.00
C ASP A 155 13.59 -33.25 -10.03
N ASP A 156 12.62 -33.11 -9.12
CA ASP A 156 11.85 -31.87 -8.96
C ASP A 156 12.73 -30.70 -8.51
N HIS A 157 13.70 -30.94 -7.63
CA HIS A 157 14.67 -29.93 -7.23
C HIS A 157 15.57 -29.53 -8.41
N LYS A 158 15.97 -30.47 -9.28
CA LYS A 158 16.63 -30.13 -10.54
C LYS A 158 15.72 -29.36 -11.48
N LEU A 159 14.44 -29.73 -11.59
CA LEU A 159 13.46 -29.05 -12.42
C LEU A 159 13.22 -27.62 -11.92
N VAL A 160 13.07 -27.42 -10.61
CA VAL A 160 12.93 -26.10 -9.98
C VAL A 160 14.21 -25.30 -10.22
N VAL A 161 15.40 -25.83 -9.92
CA VAL A 161 16.67 -25.10 -10.17
C VAL A 161 16.88 -24.77 -11.64
N ASN A 162 16.45 -25.63 -12.57
CA ASN A 162 16.62 -25.41 -14.01
C ASN A 162 15.55 -24.48 -14.61
N ASN A 163 14.36 -24.39 -14.00
CA ASN A 163 13.21 -23.64 -14.55
C ASN A 163 12.75 -22.48 -13.67
N SER A 164 13.38 -22.24 -12.53
CA SER A 164 13.15 -21.07 -11.68
C SER A 164 14.42 -20.23 -11.59
N THR A 165 14.24 -18.92 -11.57
CA THR A 165 15.34 -17.97 -11.37
C THR A 165 15.38 -17.62 -9.89
N PHE A 166 16.56 -17.71 -9.27
CA PHE A 166 16.72 -17.23 -7.90
C PHE A 166 16.50 -15.72 -7.90
N LEU A 167 15.47 -15.27 -7.18
CA LEU A 167 15.21 -13.86 -6.94
C LEU A 167 16.41 -13.28 -6.17
N PRO A 168 17.22 -12.38 -6.77
CA PRO A 168 18.22 -11.69 -5.97
C PRO A 168 17.49 -10.94 -4.84
N CYS A 169 18.11 -10.87 -3.66
CA CYS A 169 17.54 -10.23 -2.46
C CYS A 169 17.10 -8.76 -2.68
N ARG A 170 17.45 -8.16 -3.83
CA ARG A 170 17.13 -6.81 -4.27
C ARG A 170 16.17 -6.71 -5.48
N ALA A 171 15.53 -7.80 -5.91
CA ALA A 171 14.48 -7.76 -6.93
C ALA A 171 13.15 -7.20 -6.37
N ILE A 172 13.22 -6.00 -5.80
CA ILE A 172 12.13 -5.29 -5.14
C ILE A 172 11.25 -4.48 -6.12
N GLY A 173 11.41 -4.70 -7.43
CA GLY A 173 10.65 -3.99 -8.46
C GLY A 173 11.07 -2.53 -8.68
N LEU A 174 12.19 -2.07 -8.11
CA LEU A 174 12.69 -0.71 -8.32
C LEU A 174 13.32 -0.57 -9.71
N ARG A 175 12.51 -0.15 -10.70
CA ARG A 175 12.98 0.07 -12.06
C ARG A 175 12.25 1.25 -12.70
N GLY A 176 12.99 2.13 -13.35
CA GLY A 176 12.43 3.28 -14.06
C GLY A 176 11.75 2.89 -15.38
N LEU A 177 10.92 3.77 -15.93
CA LEU A 177 10.25 3.59 -17.22
C LEU A 177 10.79 4.58 -18.25
N TYR A 178 11.23 4.11 -19.41
CA TYR A 178 11.69 5.03 -20.45
C TYR A 178 10.55 5.93 -20.94
N ASN A 179 10.85 7.22 -21.09
CA ASN A 179 9.96 8.15 -21.75
C ASN A 179 10.00 7.91 -23.26
N MET A 180 8.87 7.52 -23.85
CA MET A 180 8.73 7.24 -25.28
C MET A 180 8.15 8.43 -26.06
N GLY A 181 8.26 9.63 -25.49
CA GLY A 181 7.79 10.87 -26.08
C GLY A 181 7.21 11.79 -25.01
N GLN A 182 5.93 11.60 -24.72
CA GLN A 182 5.18 12.36 -23.72
C GLN A 182 4.47 11.42 -22.74
N THR A 183 5.12 10.30 -22.39
CA THR A 183 4.51 9.20 -21.63
C THR A 183 4.67 9.34 -20.11
N CYS A 184 5.10 10.50 -19.59
CA CYS A 184 5.34 10.67 -18.16
C CYS A 184 4.04 10.56 -17.32
N PHE A 185 2.88 10.97 -17.86
CA PHE A 185 1.59 10.78 -17.20
C PHE A 185 1.23 9.29 -17.00
N MET A 186 1.66 8.44 -17.94
CA MET A 186 1.49 6.99 -17.87
C MET A 186 2.52 6.37 -16.92
N SER A 187 3.79 6.80 -17.00
CA SER A 187 4.87 6.23 -16.19
C SER A 187 4.56 6.34 -14.69
N VAL A 188 4.11 7.50 -14.21
CA VAL A 188 3.79 7.71 -12.80
C VAL A 188 2.64 6.83 -12.29
N ILE A 189 1.62 6.57 -13.12
CA ILE A 189 0.49 5.70 -12.77
C ILE A 189 0.94 4.24 -12.76
N LEU A 190 1.71 3.80 -13.75
CA LEU A 190 2.23 2.44 -13.79
C LEU A 190 3.16 2.15 -12.60
N GLN A 191 4.04 3.09 -12.24
CA GLN A 191 4.88 2.96 -11.04
C GLN A 191 4.03 2.85 -9.76
N THR A 192 2.92 3.58 -9.69
CA THR A 192 1.98 3.46 -8.56
C THR A 192 1.37 2.06 -8.47
N LEU A 193 0.99 1.47 -9.61
CA LEU A 193 0.41 0.12 -9.66
C LEU A 193 1.44 -0.97 -9.34
N VAL A 194 2.66 -0.85 -9.85
CA VAL A 194 3.75 -1.82 -9.62
C VAL A 194 4.15 -1.87 -8.14
N HIS A 195 4.21 -0.72 -7.48
CA HIS A 195 4.53 -0.63 -6.05
C HIS A 195 3.31 -0.84 -5.13
N ASN A 196 2.15 -1.19 -5.69
CA ASN A 196 0.97 -1.54 -4.90
C ASN A 196 1.00 -3.03 -4.55
N PRO A 197 1.07 -3.41 -3.25
CA PRO A 197 1.19 -4.81 -2.85
C PRO A 197 -0.04 -5.66 -3.20
N PHE A 198 -1.25 -5.09 -3.23
CA PHE A 198 -2.46 -5.84 -3.60
C PHE A 198 -2.43 -6.22 -5.08
N ILE A 199 -2.05 -5.27 -5.94
CA ILE A 199 -1.92 -5.50 -7.39
C ILE A 199 -0.76 -6.44 -7.67
N ARG A 200 0.40 -6.21 -7.05
CA ARG A 200 1.57 -7.07 -7.17
C ARG A 200 1.26 -8.52 -6.80
N ASN A 201 0.62 -8.74 -5.66
CA ASN A 201 0.28 -10.09 -5.21
C ASN A 201 -0.70 -10.77 -6.18
N PHE A 202 -1.66 -10.03 -6.73
CA PHE A 202 -2.59 -10.57 -7.72
C PHE A 202 -1.85 -11.09 -8.95
N TYR A 203 -1.01 -10.27 -9.60
CA TYR A 203 -0.27 -10.69 -10.81
C TYR A 203 0.75 -11.78 -10.53
N LEU A 204 1.55 -11.66 -9.46
CA LEU A 204 2.53 -12.69 -9.09
C LEU A 204 1.89 -14.01 -8.62
N SER A 205 0.59 -14.02 -8.28
CA SER A 205 -0.19 -15.23 -7.97
C SER A 205 -0.89 -15.84 -9.18
N GLU A 206 -0.49 -15.42 -10.39
CA GLU A 206 -1.11 -15.77 -11.67
C GLU A 206 -2.60 -15.38 -11.77
N GLY A 207 -2.98 -14.23 -11.18
CA GLY A 207 -4.36 -13.72 -11.21
C GLY A 207 -4.86 -13.38 -12.62
N HIS A 208 -3.96 -13.05 -13.55
CA HIS A 208 -4.27 -12.89 -14.97
C HIS A 208 -3.24 -13.63 -15.81
N LYS A 209 -3.66 -14.69 -16.50
CA LYS A 209 -2.75 -15.51 -17.30
C LYS A 209 -2.82 -15.11 -18.77
N THR A 210 -1.67 -14.78 -19.33
CA THR A 210 -1.56 -14.47 -20.77
C THR A 210 -1.97 -15.67 -21.63
N ALA A 211 -1.71 -16.90 -21.18
CA ALA A 211 -2.12 -18.13 -21.87
C ALA A 211 -3.65 -18.33 -21.95
N ASP A 212 -4.39 -17.79 -20.98
CA ASP A 212 -5.85 -17.92 -20.90
C ASP A 212 -6.58 -16.68 -21.46
N CYS A 213 -5.83 -15.69 -21.97
CA CYS A 213 -6.37 -14.42 -22.42
C CYS A 213 -6.43 -14.36 -23.94
N GLU A 214 -7.65 -14.31 -24.48
CA GLU A 214 -7.89 -14.23 -25.94
C GLU A 214 -7.85 -12.79 -26.50
N ARG A 215 -7.65 -11.78 -25.64
CA ARG A 215 -7.69 -10.38 -26.07
C ARG A 215 -6.37 -9.93 -26.68
N GLU A 216 -6.45 -9.46 -27.91
CA GLU A 216 -5.34 -8.75 -28.55
C GLU A 216 -5.00 -7.47 -27.76
N ALA A 217 -3.70 -7.28 -27.49
CA ALA A 217 -3.17 -6.13 -26.75
C ALA A 217 -3.85 -5.86 -25.39
N CYS A 218 -4.14 -6.92 -24.63
CA CYS A 218 -4.72 -6.80 -23.29
C CYS A 218 -3.79 -6.01 -22.34
N VAL A 219 -4.30 -4.93 -21.75
CA VAL A 219 -3.58 -4.13 -20.74
C VAL A 219 -3.22 -4.92 -19.49
N SER A 220 -4.00 -5.94 -19.12
CA SER A 220 -3.71 -6.79 -17.97
C SER A 220 -2.57 -7.77 -18.27
N CYS A 221 -2.48 -8.31 -19.50
CA CYS A 221 -1.30 -9.10 -19.92
C CYS A 221 -0.04 -8.23 -19.96
N ALA A 222 -0.14 -6.98 -20.44
CA ALA A 222 0.99 -6.06 -20.45
C ALA A 222 1.45 -5.71 -19.02
N LEU A 223 0.53 -5.59 -18.07
CA LEU A 223 0.87 -5.35 -16.67
C LEU A 223 1.48 -6.59 -16.01
N ASP A 224 0.98 -7.79 -16.33
CA ASP A 224 1.57 -9.07 -15.91
C ASP A 224 3.03 -9.20 -16.41
N GLU A 225 3.27 -8.93 -17.70
CA GLU A 225 4.62 -8.87 -18.29
C GLU A 225 5.54 -7.92 -17.51
N MET A 226 5.03 -6.73 -17.15
CA MET A 226 5.77 -5.77 -16.34
C MET A 226 6.13 -6.33 -14.97
N PHE A 227 5.21 -6.97 -14.25
CA PHE A 227 5.49 -7.58 -12.95
C PHE A 227 6.53 -8.68 -13.05
N VAL A 228 6.43 -9.54 -14.07
CA VAL A 228 7.44 -10.57 -14.33
C VAL A 228 8.80 -9.92 -14.60
N GLU A 229 8.90 -8.92 -15.47
CA GLU A 229 10.16 -8.27 -15.81
C GLU A 229 10.79 -7.47 -14.65
N PHE A 230 9.97 -6.90 -13.76
CA PHE A 230 10.45 -6.09 -12.62
C PHE A 230 10.89 -6.96 -11.44
N HIS A 231 10.28 -8.13 -11.28
CA HIS A 231 10.58 -9.03 -10.16
C HIS A 231 11.45 -10.23 -10.54
N SER A 232 11.60 -10.62 -11.82
CA SER A 232 12.39 -11.82 -12.16
C SER A 232 13.91 -11.62 -12.11
N ALA A 233 14.40 -10.43 -12.43
CA ALA A 233 15.84 -10.15 -12.46
C ALA A 233 16.14 -8.69 -12.09
N GLU A 234 17.24 -8.47 -11.38
CA GLU A 234 17.72 -7.12 -11.04
C GLU A 234 18.32 -6.45 -12.30
N LYS A 235 17.48 -5.69 -13.01
CA LYS A 235 17.89 -4.85 -14.15
C LYS A 235 17.86 -3.38 -13.74
N THR A 236 18.99 -2.70 -13.87
CA THR A 236 19.12 -1.27 -13.53
C THR A 236 18.74 -0.33 -14.68
N GLU A 237 18.56 -0.86 -15.88
CA GLU A 237 18.13 -0.08 -17.04
C GLU A 237 16.62 0.21 -16.99
N GLY A 238 16.20 1.32 -17.61
CA GLY A 238 14.79 1.62 -17.76
C GLY A 238 14.05 0.48 -18.47
N PHE A 239 12.78 0.30 -18.13
CA PHE A 239 11.89 -0.59 -18.85
C PHE A 239 11.09 0.18 -19.90
N GLY A 240 10.99 -0.38 -21.10
CA GLY A 240 10.16 0.17 -22.15
C GLY A 240 8.78 -0.47 -22.14
N ALA A 241 7.77 0.23 -21.64
CA ALA A 241 6.40 -0.29 -21.54
C ALA A 241 5.64 -0.26 -22.88
N VAL A 242 6.20 -0.90 -23.92
CA VAL A 242 5.65 -0.89 -25.28
C VAL A 242 4.31 -1.62 -25.35
N SER A 243 4.20 -2.81 -24.75
CA SER A 243 2.96 -3.60 -24.69
C SER A 243 1.83 -2.81 -24.01
N MET A 244 2.15 -2.12 -22.91
CA MET A 244 1.20 -1.28 -22.17
C MET A 244 0.77 -0.06 -22.98
N LEU A 245 1.70 0.60 -23.67
CA LEU A 245 1.40 1.72 -24.54
C LEU A 245 0.47 1.29 -25.69
N MET A 246 0.76 0.16 -26.34
CA MET A 246 -0.07 -0.40 -27.41
C MET A 246 -1.47 -0.78 -26.91
N GLY A 247 -1.55 -1.46 -25.77
CA GLY A 247 -2.84 -1.83 -25.17
C GLY A 247 -3.66 -0.61 -24.75
N SER A 248 -3.01 0.41 -24.18
CA SER A 248 -3.65 1.69 -23.85
C SER A 248 -4.14 2.41 -25.10
N TRP A 249 -3.36 2.38 -26.18
CA TRP A 249 -3.66 3.02 -27.46
C TRP A 249 -4.89 2.39 -28.14
N LEU A 250 -4.95 1.06 -28.18
CA LEU A 250 -6.07 0.32 -28.77
C LEU A 250 -7.34 0.37 -27.91
N ALA A 251 -7.21 0.44 -26.58
CA ALA A 251 -8.36 0.50 -25.67
C ALA A 251 -8.91 1.93 -25.49
N GLY A 252 -8.12 2.98 -25.73
CA GLY A 252 -8.53 4.36 -25.49
C GLY A 252 -8.17 5.31 -26.63
N GLU A 253 -9.04 5.45 -27.64
CA GLU A 253 -8.83 6.34 -28.81
C GLU A 253 -8.50 7.80 -28.45
N ALA A 254 -8.97 8.30 -27.29
CA ALA A 254 -8.72 9.67 -26.83
C ALA A 254 -7.39 9.86 -26.07
N LEU A 255 -6.94 8.83 -25.34
CA LEU A 255 -5.66 8.83 -24.60
C LEU A 255 -4.50 8.32 -25.47
N ALA A 256 -4.83 7.78 -26.64
CA ALA A 256 -3.97 7.29 -27.71
C ALA A 256 -3.20 8.38 -28.48
N GLY A 257 -3.32 9.65 -28.11
CA GLY A 257 -2.53 10.72 -28.72
C GLY A 257 -1.07 10.69 -28.25
N TYR A 258 -0.12 11.08 -29.13
CA TYR A 258 1.28 11.36 -28.74
C TYR A 258 1.42 12.62 -27.86
N ASN A 259 0.31 13.25 -27.49
CA ASN A 259 0.24 14.52 -26.77
C ASN A 259 0.28 14.30 -25.25
N GLN A 260 0.60 15.36 -24.52
CA GLN A 260 0.47 15.36 -23.05
C GLN A 260 -0.99 15.13 -22.66
N GLN A 261 -1.20 14.30 -21.64
CA GLN A 261 -2.50 13.98 -21.07
C GLN A 261 -2.47 14.12 -19.55
N ASP A 262 -3.65 14.15 -18.95
CA ASP A 262 -3.78 14.21 -17.50
C ASP A 262 -3.57 12.82 -16.86
N ALA A 263 -2.76 12.77 -15.80
CA ALA A 263 -2.47 11.51 -15.12
C ALA A 263 -3.69 10.93 -14.37
N HIS A 264 -4.62 11.77 -13.91
CA HIS A 264 -5.88 11.34 -13.28
C HIS A 264 -6.83 10.71 -14.32
N GLU A 265 -6.94 11.30 -15.51
CA GLU A 265 -7.73 10.72 -16.60
C GLU A 265 -7.17 9.36 -17.03
N TYR A 266 -5.83 9.26 -17.15
CA TYR A 266 -5.19 7.99 -17.45
C TYR A 266 -5.38 6.95 -16.32
N MET A 267 -5.34 7.38 -15.05
CA MET A 267 -5.63 6.50 -13.91
C MET A 267 -7.04 5.92 -14.00
N GLN A 268 -8.06 6.74 -14.26
CA GLN A 268 -9.44 6.27 -14.38
C GLN A 268 -9.60 5.32 -15.56
N PHE A 269 -8.97 5.65 -16.69
CA PHE A 269 -8.94 4.79 -17.86
C PHE A 269 -8.31 3.43 -17.58
N ILE A 270 -7.10 3.39 -17.03
CA ILE A 270 -6.39 2.12 -16.82
C ILE A 270 -7.07 1.27 -15.76
N LEU A 271 -7.60 1.86 -14.68
CA LEU A 271 -8.37 1.12 -13.68
C LEU A 271 -9.65 0.51 -14.28
N ASN A 272 -10.37 1.25 -15.11
CA ASN A 272 -11.54 0.72 -15.80
C ASN A 272 -11.17 -0.38 -16.82
N ALA A 273 -10.09 -0.18 -17.58
CA ALA A 273 -9.59 -1.18 -18.52
C ALA A 273 -9.15 -2.46 -17.79
N LEU A 274 -8.50 -2.35 -16.64
CA LEU A 274 -8.11 -3.47 -15.78
C LEU A 274 -9.31 -4.15 -15.12
N HIS A 275 -10.36 -3.40 -14.74
CA HIS A 275 -11.62 -3.94 -14.24
C HIS A 275 -12.25 -4.87 -15.29
N LEU A 276 -12.43 -4.38 -16.53
CA LEU A 276 -12.94 -5.17 -17.65
C LEU A 276 -11.97 -6.31 -18.03
N ALA A 277 -10.66 -6.10 -17.86
CA ALA A 277 -9.64 -7.12 -18.11
C ALA A 277 -9.68 -8.29 -17.13
N ASN A 278 -10.15 -8.07 -15.91
CA ASN A 278 -10.09 -9.08 -14.85
C ASN A 278 -11.49 -9.52 -14.40
N GLY A 279 -12.41 -9.69 -15.37
CA GLY A 279 -13.73 -10.27 -15.15
C GLY A 279 -14.76 -9.32 -14.52
N GLY A 280 -14.46 -8.03 -14.45
CA GLY A 280 -15.39 -7.01 -13.98
C GLY A 280 -16.51 -6.74 -14.97
N SER A 281 -17.73 -6.57 -14.46
CA SER A 281 -18.90 -6.10 -15.21
C SER A 281 -19.38 -4.75 -14.66
N SER A 282 -20.04 -3.96 -15.51
CA SER A 282 -20.57 -2.65 -15.16
C SER A 282 -21.85 -2.70 -14.32
N ASP A 283 -22.50 -3.87 -14.25
CA ASP A 283 -23.86 -4.05 -13.72
C ASP A 283 -23.90 -4.68 -12.31
N SER A 284 -22.74 -4.89 -11.68
CA SER A 284 -22.62 -5.58 -10.40
C SER A 284 -22.08 -4.66 -9.31
N GLU A 285 -22.89 -4.39 -8.28
CA GLU A 285 -22.45 -3.74 -7.04
C GLU A 285 -21.41 -4.59 -6.28
N ASP A 286 -21.43 -5.91 -6.50
CA ASP A 286 -20.57 -6.93 -5.88
C ASP A 286 -19.54 -7.49 -6.87
N CYS A 287 -18.81 -6.61 -7.54
CA CYS A 287 -17.72 -7.03 -8.41
C CYS A 287 -16.53 -7.59 -7.60
N THR A 288 -16.02 -8.75 -8.00
CA THR A 288 -14.88 -9.43 -7.37
C THR A 288 -13.57 -9.23 -8.11
N CYS A 289 -13.49 -8.32 -9.09
CA CYS A 289 -12.25 -8.04 -9.79
C CYS A 289 -11.23 -7.38 -8.86
N ILE A 290 -9.94 -7.53 -9.17
CA ILE A 290 -8.85 -6.98 -8.37
C ILE A 290 -8.94 -5.46 -8.20
N VAL A 291 -9.42 -4.74 -9.23
CA VAL A 291 -9.55 -3.27 -9.19
C VAL A 291 -10.60 -2.85 -8.16
N HIS A 292 -11.81 -3.45 -8.20
CA HIS A 292 -12.86 -3.12 -7.24
C HIS A 292 -12.53 -3.60 -5.82
N GLN A 293 -11.84 -4.73 -5.67
CA GLN A 293 -11.37 -5.16 -4.35
C GLN A 293 -10.30 -4.24 -3.75
N THR A 294 -9.51 -3.55 -4.58
CA THR A 294 -8.38 -2.73 -4.12
C THR A 294 -8.73 -1.25 -3.98
N PHE A 295 -9.40 -0.66 -4.96
CA PHE A 295 -9.60 0.79 -5.07
C PHE A 295 -11.06 1.23 -4.91
N CYS A 296 -12.04 0.33 -5.00
CA CYS A 296 -13.46 0.73 -5.02
C CYS A 296 -14.06 0.86 -3.62
N GLY A 297 -14.43 2.09 -3.27
CA GLY A 297 -15.25 2.40 -2.10
C GLY A 297 -16.71 2.71 -2.46
N GLN A 298 -17.48 3.11 -1.47
CA GLN A 298 -18.86 3.58 -1.65
C GLN A 298 -19.10 4.87 -0.85
N LEU A 299 -19.63 5.90 -1.51
CA LEU A 299 -20.10 7.13 -0.91
C LEU A 299 -21.58 7.00 -0.55
N SER A 300 -22.01 7.72 0.48
CA SER A 300 -23.40 7.93 0.81
C SER A 300 -23.74 9.41 0.61
N SER A 301 -24.65 9.68 -0.32
CA SER A 301 -25.17 11.01 -0.61
C SER A 301 -26.54 11.16 0.05
N THR A 302 -26.58 11.92 1.14
CA THR A 302 -27.80 12.17 1.92
C THR A 302 -28.37 13.53 1.57
N VAL A 303 -29.63 13.59 1.13
CA VAL A 303 -30.36 14.83 0.87
C VAL A 303 -31.51 14.95 1.86
N THR A 304 -31.53 16.03 2.64
CA THR A 304 -32.58 16.33 3.63
C THR A 304 -33.40 17.52 3.17
N CYS A 305 -34.70 17.33 2.93
CA CYS A 305 -35.61 18.41 2.57
C CYS A 305 -35.79 19.39 3.76
N ASP A 306 -35.72 20.69 3.51
CA ASP A 306 -35.88 21.69 4.58
C ASP A 306 -37.33 21.84 5.06
N ASN A 307 -38.31 21.54 4.20
CA ASN A 307 -39.73 21.66 4.50
C ASN A 307 -40.25 20.43 5.28
N CYS A 308 -40.29 19.26 4.66
CA CYS A 308 -40.86 18.05 5.28
C CYS A 308 -39.86 17.21 6.08
N ARG A 309 -38.57 17.58 6.10
CA ARG A 309 -37.49 16.83 6.76
C ARG A 309 -37.29 15.39 6.27
N ASN A 310 -37.90 15.02 5.15
CA ASN A 310 -37.65 13.73 4.52
C ASN A 310 -36.18 13.63 4.11
N VAL A 311 -35.59 12.47 4.37
CA VAL A 311 -34.20 12.16 4.05
C VAL A 311 -34.17 11.12 2.96
N THR A 312 -33.48 11.41 1.86
CA THR A 312 -33.21 10.46 0.79
C THR A 312 -31.72 10.18 0.71
N THR A 313 -31.34 8.91 0.67
CA THR A 313 -29.95 8.48 0.59
C THR A 313 -29.71 7.73 -0.72
N ALA A 314 -28.71 8.16 -1.47
CA ALA A 314 -28.17 7.42 -2.62
C ALA A 314 -26.77 6.90 -2.26
N GLN A 315 -26.40 5.76 -2.81
CA GLN A 315 -25.07 5.18 -2.65
C GLN A 315 -24.37 5.14 -4.01
N ASP A 316 -23.17 5.71 -4.07
CA ASP A 316 -22.39 5.86 -5.31
C ASP A 316 -21.03 5.18 -5.14
N LEU A 317 -20.63 4.33 -6.08
CA LEU A 317 -19.29 3.73 -6.10
C LEU A 317 -18.25 4.79 -6.49
N TYR A 318 -17.06 4.69 -5.92
CA TYR A 318 -15.93 5.56 -6.29
C TYR A 318 -14.61 4.78 -6.30
N MET A 319 -13.70 5.14 -7.20
CA MET A 319 -12.31 4.65 -7.21
C MET A 319 -11.30 5.71 -6.74
N ASP A 320 -11.73 6.97 -6.68
CA ASP A 320 -10.93 8.08 -6.19
C ASP A 320 -11.81 9.17 -5.55
N LEU A 321 -11.22 9.94 -4.63
CA LEU A 321 -11.82 11.15 -4.06
C LEU A 321 -11.18 12.39 -4.68
N SER A 322 -11.92 13.07 -5.56
CA SER A 322 -11.47 14.31 -6.18
C SER A 322 -11.83 15.53 -5.33
N LEU A 323 -10.85 16.10 -4.62
CA LEU A 323 -11.00 17.17 -3.64
C LEU A 323 -10.71 18.56 -4.20
N ASP A 324 -11.52 19.54 -3.82
CA ASP A 324 -11.31 20.95 -4.17
C ASP A 324 -10.22 21.60 -3.32
N VAL A 325 -9.22 22.19 -3.98
CA VAL A 325 -8.08 22.87 -3.33
C VAL A 325 -8.18 24.40 -3.34
N LYS A 326 -9.36 24.93 -3.65
CA LYS A 326 -9.62 26.37 -3.67
C LYS A 326 -9.39 26.97 -2.28
N ASN A 327 -8.46 27.93 -2.19
CA ASN A 327 -8.25 28.68 -0.97
C ASN A 327 -9.33 29.77 -0.85
N GLN A 328 -10.22 29.69 0.14
CA GLN A 328 -11.20 30.75 0.42
C GLN A 328 -10.57 31.98 1.11
N SER A 329 -9.25 32.14 1.08
CA SER A 329 -8.52 33.29 1.63
C SER A 329 -9.03 34.64 1.12
N LYS A 330 -9.72 34.71 -0.02
CA LYS A 330 -10.40 35.95 -0.48
C LYS A 330 -11.65 36.34 0.33
N LYS A 331 -12.34 35.42 1.02
CA LYS A 331 -13.47 35.76 1.93
C LYS A 331 -13.02 36.09 3.36
N ARG A 332 -11.88 35.54 3.82
CA ARG A 332 -11.33 35.83 5.16
C ARG A 332 -10.64 37.20 5.26
N LYS A 333 -10.13 37.76 4.16
CA LYS A 333 -9.47 39.09 4.15
C LYS A 333 -10.35 40.28 4.52
N LEU A 334 -11.68 40.13 4.57
CA LEU A 334 -12.57 41.21 5.01
C LEU A 334 -12.78 41.25 6.53
N ASN A 335 -12.49 40.17 7.28
CA ASN A 335 -12.87 40.04 8.69
C ASN A 335 -11.74 39.70 9.67
N ALA A 336 -10.48 39.63 9.26
CA ALA A 336 -9.36 39.50 10.22
C ALA A 336 -8.08 40.14 9.65
N GLY A 337 -7.60 41.18 10.33
CA GLY A 337 -6.27 41.75 10.08
C GLY A 337 -5.16 40.76 10.43
N ASN A 338 -4.09 40.76 9.63
CA ASN A 338 -2.81 40.08 9.87
C ASN A 338 -2.88 38.68 10.53
N ALA A 339 -3.74 37.79 10.00
CA ALA A 339 -3.63 36.37 10.30
C ALA A 339 -2.62 35.74 9.34
N ASP A 340 -1.55 35.18 9.90
CA ASP A 340 -0.56 34.33 9.25
C ASP A 340 -1.27 33.33 8.30
N GLU A 341 -0.79 33.17 7.06
CA GLU A 341 -1.43 32.29 6.07
C GLU A 341 -1.33 30.84 6.53
N THR A 342 -2.33 30.35 7.27
CA THR A 342 -2.42 28.94 7.65
C THR A 342 -2.43 28.08 6.38
N PRO A 343 -1.48 27.14 6.23
CA PRO A 343 -1.38 26.32 5.02
C PRO A 343 -2.60 25.41 4.91
N LEU A 344 -3.13 25.23 3.70
CA LEU A 344 -4.28 24.37 3.44
C LEU A 344 -3.89 22.91 3.71
N ASN A 345 -4.64 22.22 4.56
CA ASN A 345 -4.40 20.81 4.87
C ASN A 345 -5.36 19.90 4.07
N ILE A 346 -4.94 18.68 3.72
CA ILE A 346 -5.82 17.68 3.12
C ILE A 346 -7.04 17.37 4.00
N ARG A 347 -6.89 17.47 5.33
CA ARG A 347 -8.00 17.34 6.27
C ARG A 347 -9.07 18.41 6.03
N ASP A 348 -8.66 19.67 5.80
CA ASP A 348 -9.60 20.75 5.46
C ASP A 348 -10.35 20.45 4.15
N CYS A 349 -9.67 19.84 3.18
CA CYS A 349 -10.28 19.44 1.91
C CYS A 349 -11.31 18.30 2.10
N LEU A 350 -11.01 17.30 2.93
CA LEU A 350 -11.92 16.20 3.26
C LEU A 350 -13.12 16.67 4.10
N GLU A 351 -12.91 17.58 5.04
CA GLU A 351 -13.98 18.23 5.80
C GLU A 351 -14.94 18.97 4.87
N ARG A 352 -14.41 19.74 3.90
CA ARG A 352 -15.23 20.42 2.90
C ARG A 352 -15.98 19.44 1.99
N PHE A 353 -15.31 18.38 1.56
CA PHE A 353 -15.92 17.33 0.74
C PHE A 353 -17.12 16.65 1.45
N THR A 354 -17.05 16.50 2.76
CA THR A 354 -18.10 15.87 3.58
C THR A 354 -19.03 16.86 4.31
N ALA A 355 -18.86 18.16 4.07
CA ALA A 355 -19.68 19.22 4.65
C ALA A 355 -21.10 19.20 4.07
N LYS A 356 -22.03 19.81 4.80
CA LYS A 356 -23.40 20.02 4.32
C LYS A 356 -23.42 21.18 3.33
N GLU A 357 -23.91 20.94 2.13
CA GLU A 357 -24.18 21.96 1.12
C GLU A 357 -25.69 22.23 1.02
N LYS A 358 -26.07 23.47 0.74
CA LYS A 358 -27.48 23.85 0.53
C LYS A 358 -27.78 23.78 -0.95
N LEU A 359 -28.78 22.98 -1.31
CA LEU A 359 -29.39 22.95 -2.63
C LEU A 359 -30.54 23.95 -2.68
N GLY A 360 -30.52 24.81 -3.69
CA GLY A 360 -31.61 25.75 -3.95
C GLY A 360 -32.87 25.05 -4.44
N SER A 361 -34.03 25.70 -4.32
CA SER A 361 -35.31 25.14 -4.76
C SER A 361 -35.36 24.75 -6.24
N ALA A 362 -34.52 25.35 -7.10
CA ALA A 362 -34.44 24.99 -8.53
C ALA A 362 -33.68 23.67 -8.78
N GLU A 363 -32.87 23.21 -7.82
CA GLU A 363 -31.96 22.07 -7.96
C GLU A 363 -32.51 20.78 -7.35
N TYR A 364 -33.58 20.86 -6.55
CA TYR A 364 -34.16 19.71 -5.85
C TYR A 364 -35.69 19.73 -5.83
N THR A 365 -36.29 18.64 -6.32
CA THR A 365 -37.72 18.38 -6.21
C THR A 365 -37.97 17.29 -5.18
N CYS A 366 -38.66 17.65 -4.10
CA CYS A 366 -38.93 16.73 -3.00
C CYS A 366 -40.09 15.79 -3.35
N ARG A 367 -39.85 14.47 -3.36
CA ARG A 367 -40.89 13.46 -3.63
C ARG A 367 -42.05 13.48 -2.63
N ASN A 368 -41.79 13.86 -1.38
CA ASN A 368 -42.82 13.90 -0.33
C ASN A 368 -43.61 15.22 -0.30
N CYS A 369 -43.02 16.33 -0.77
CA CYS A 369 -43.72 17.61 -0.89
C CYS A 369 -44.32 17.82 -2.28
N ASP A 370 -44.01 16.93 -3.22
CA ASP A 370 -44.35 17.00 -4.64
C ASP A 370 -44.12 18.39 -5.25
N SER A 371 -43.02 19.04 -4.86
CA SER A 371 -42.72 20.42 -5.24
C SER A 371 -41.22 20.73 -5.14
N PRO A 372 -40.72 21.77 -5.84
CA PRO A 372 -39.36 22.25 -5.71
C PRO A 372 -39.12 22.80 -4.30
N GLN A 373 -38.07 22.33 -3.62
CA GLN A 373 -37.80 22.66 -2.22
C GLN A 373 -36.31 22.94 -2.00
N ASN A 374 -35.99 23.79 -1.03
CA ASN A 374 -34.62 23.86 -0.53
C ASN A 374 -34.29 22.55 0.21
N ALA A 375 -33.04 22.10 0.09
CA ALA A 375 -32.56 20.91 0.77
C ALA A 375 -31.11 21.05 1.19
N ALA A 376 -30.69 20.23 2.14
CA ALA A 376 -29.29 20.07 2.51
C ALA A 376 -28.77 18.74 1.96
N LYS A 377 -27.77 18.79 1.08
CA LYS A 377 -27.04 17.61 0.61
C LYS A 377 -25.75 17.43 1.40
N GLN A 378 -25.38 16.19 1.65
CA GLN A 378 -24.16 15.86 2.38
C GLN A 378 -23.61 14.52 1.90
N LEU A 379 -22.30 14.49 1.62
CA LEU A 379 -21.57 13.26 1.30
C LEU A 379 -20.89 12.69 2.54
N SER A 380 -20.80 11.37 2.64
CA SER A 380 -19.95 10.65 3.61
C SER A 380 -19.44 9.35 3.02
N ILE A 381 -18.36 8.82 3.56
CA ILE A 381 -17.80 7.55 3.11
C ILE A 381 -18.53 6.40 3.81
N HIS A 382 -19.24 5.57 3.04
CA HIS A 382 -19.96 4.41 3.57
C HIS A 382 -19.09 3.16 3.57
N ARG A 383 -18.38 2.88 2.47
CA ARG A 383 -17.40 1.79 2.35
C ARG A 383 -16.04 2.35 1.94
N LEU A 384 -15.00 1.93 2.64
CA LEU A 384 -13.63 2.34 2.39
C LEU A 384 -12.88 1.30 1.54
N PRO A 385 -12.07 1.72 0.56
CA PRO A 385 -11.21 0.81 -0.20
C PRO A 385 -9.90 0.51 0.57
N PRO A 386 -9.26 -0.65 0.37
CA PRO A 386 -7.92 -0.91 0.91
C PRO A 386 -6.87 0.12 0.48
N VAL A 387 -7.02 0.67 -0.74
CA VAL A 387 -6.18 1.75 -1.27
C VAL A 387 -7.06 2.94 -1.62
N LEU A 388 -6.92 4.01 -0.84
CA LEU A 388 -7.61 5.27 -1.03
C LEU A 388 -6.80 6.18 -1.97
N SER A 389 -7.32 6.36 -3.18
CA SER A 389 -6.81 7.34 -4.15
C SER A 389 -7.44 8.71 -3.91
N VAL A 390 -6.62 9.74 -3.74
CA VAL A 390 -7.07 11.13 -3.57
C VAL A 390 -6.50 11.97 -4.70
N HIS A 391 -7.39 12.63 -5.43
CA HIS A 391 -7.05 13.58 -6.47
C HIS A 391 -7.26 15.01 -5.97
N LEU A 392 -6.24 15.85 -6.08
CA LEU A 392 -6.33 17.27 -5.78
C LEU A 392 -6.65 18.05 -7.05
N LYS A 393 -7.87 18.60 -7.16
CA LYS A 393 -8.37 19.31 -8.35
C LYS A 393 -7.62 20.63 -8.59
N ARG A 394 -6.43 20.55 -9.18
CA ARG A 394 -5.53 21.69 -9.42
C ARG A 394 -5.79 22.44 -10.70
N PHE A 395 -6.72 22.00 -11.55
CA PHE A 395 -7.00 22.65 -12.82
C PHE A 395 -8.40 23.27 -12.81
N GLU A 396 -8.47 24.57 -13.09
CA GLU A 396 -9.74 25.28 -13.22
C GLU A 396 -9.92 25.79 -14.63
N HIS A 397 -11.12 25.61 -15.16
CA HIS A 397 -11.56 26.19 -16.41
C HIS A 397 -12.59 27.28 -16.11
N THR A 398 -12.22 28.54 -16.34
CA THR A 398 -13.18 29.64 -16.37
C THR A 398 -13.51 29.98 -17.81
N LYS A 399 -14.63 30.68 -18.06
CA LYS A 399 -15.07 31.07 -19.42
C LYS A 399 -14.03 31.84 -20.23
N ALA A 400 -13.02 32.41 -19.58
CA ALA A 400 -11.99 33.24 -20.23
C ALA A 400 -10.58 32.63 -20.16
N GLN A 401 -10.28 31.79 -19.16
CA GLN A 401 -8.93 31.28 -18.95
C GLN A 401 -8.95 29.98 -18.14
N SER A 402 -8.08 29.06 -18.52
CA SER A 402 -7.74 27.90 -17.70
C SER A 402 -6.46 28.16 -16.92
N SER A 403 -6.41 27.77 -15.65
CA SER A 403 -5.27 28.04 -14.78
C SER A 403 -4.99 26.90 -13.81
N LYS A 404 -3.71 26.71 -13.49
CA LYS A 404 -3.24 25.77 -12.47
C LYS A 404 -3.28 26.42 -11.08
N ILE A 405 -3.83 25.70 -10.10
CA ILE A 405 -3.80 26.07 -8.68
C ILE A 405 -2.49 25.54 -8.08
N GLU A 406 -1.57 26.46 -7.84
CA GLU A 406 -0.26 26.19 -7.23
C GLU A 406 -0.30 26.20 -5.69
N THR A 407 -1.49 26.35 -5.08
CA THR A 407 -1.64 26.33 -3.62
C THR A 407 -1.06 25.05 -3.04
N LYS A 408 -0.06 25.18 -2.16
CA LYS A 408 0.51 24.04 -1.44
C LYS A 408 -0.55 23.45 -0.50
N VAL A 409 -0.75 22.13 -0.60
CA VAL A 409 -1.63 21.36 0.27
C VAL A 409 -0.75 20.50 1.14
N VAL A 410 -0.85 20.65 2.46
CA VAL A 410 -0.12 19.83 3.42
C VAL A 410 -0.87 18.50 3.60
N PHE A 411 -0.17 17.39 3.44
CA PHE A 411 -0.69 16.04 3.63
C PHE A 411 0.21 15.26 4.60
N PRO A 412 -0.36 14.44 5.49
CA PRO A 412 0.41 13.70 6.49
C PRO A 412 0.88 12.33 5.96
N MET A 413 1.90 11.75 6.60
CA MET A 413 2.28 10.35 6.36
C MET A 413 1.18 9.36 6.80
N LYS A 414 0.44 9.69 7.87
CA LYS A 414 -0.69 8.93 8.40
C LYS A 414 -1.97 9.76 8.37
N LEU A 415 -3.01 9.25 7.73
CA LEU A 415 -4.29 9.92 7.55
C LEU A 415 -5.40 9.11 8.21
N ASP A 416 -6.04 9.69 9.21
CA ASP A 416 -7.26 9.15 9.80
C ASP A 416 -8.47 9.57 8.97
N ILE A 417 -9.20 8.58 8.45
CA ILE A 417 -10.37 8.78 7.59
C ILE A 417 -11.68 8.67 8.37
N TYR A 418 -11.67 8.15 9.60
CA TYR A 418 -12.89 7.90 10.36
C TYR A 418 -13.84 9.09 10.48
N PRO A 419 -13.38 10.34 10.72
CA PRO A 419 -14.26 11.51 10.82
C PRO A 419 -15.13 11.79 9.59
N TYR A 420 -14.76 11.25 8.44
CA TYR A 420 -15.43 11.47 7.15
C TYR A 420 -16.42 10.35 6.80
N THR A 421 -16.53 9.32 7.65
CA THR A 421 -17.38 8.15 7.42
C THR A 421 -18.84 8.38 7.81
N THR A 422 -19.74 7.59 7.23
CA THR A 422 -21.17 7.57 7.61
C THR A 422 -21.34 7.15 9.07
N GLN A 423 -20.56 6.17 9.53
CA GLN A 423 -20.59 5.67 10.90
C GLN A 423 -20.28 6.77 11.93
N TYR A 424 -19.21 7.55 11.72
CA TYR A 424 -18.88 8.68 12.61
C TYR A 424 -20.03 9.69 12.69
N LYS A 425 -20.67 10.00 11.55
CA LYS A 425 -21.77 10.95 11.49
C LYS A 425 -23.02 10.46 12.23
N GLU A 426 -23.31 9.17 12.17
CA GLU A 426 -24.42 8.56 12.91
C GLU A 426 -24.18 8.61 14.42
N GLN A 427 -22.95 8.29 14.85
CA GLN A 427 -22.56 8.38 16.25
C GLN A 427 -22.60 9.82 16.75
N ALA A 428 -22.02 10.77 16.02
CA ALA A 428 -22.03 12.19 16.40
C ALA A 428 -23.45 12.80 16.47
N LYS A 429 -24.43 12.24 15.75
CA LYS A 429 -25.84 12.64 15.88
C LYS A 429 -26.49 12.08 17.15
N ALA A 430 -26.06 10.91 17.61
CA ALA A 430 -26.59 10.23 18.80
C ALA A 430 -26.05 10.84 20.11
N THR A 431 -24.78 11.26 20.16
CA THR A 431 -24.13 11.87 21.33
C THR A 431 -24.38 13.38 21.47
N LYS A 432 -25.61 13.85 21.23
CA LYS A 432 -26.00 15.26 21.54
C LYS A 432 -26.03 15.50 23.06
N GLY A 433 -24.86 15.56 23.70
CA GLY A 433 -24.65 15.79 25.13
C GLY A 433 -23.16 15.77 25.47
N SER A 434 -22.54 16.95 25.46
CA SER A 434 -21.25 17.38 26.09
C SER A 434 -19.95 16.59 25.92
N ASP A 435 -19.94 15.34 25.49
CA ASP A 435 -18.70 14.61 25.19
C ASP A 435 -18.63 14.38 23.67
N ALA A 436 -17.68 15.05 23.01
CA ALA A 436 -17.32 14.67 21.65
C ALA A 436 -17.04 13.15 21.63
N PRO A 437 -17.38 12.41 20.56
CA PRO A 437 -17.02 11.00 20.43
C PRO A 437 -15.49 10.90 20.33
N GLY A 438 -14.83 10.99 21.46
CA GLY A 438 -13.40 11.04 21.64
C GLY A 438 -13.09 10.20 22.85
N LEU A 439 -12.49 9.04 22.59
CA LEU A 439 -11.38 8.41 23.34
C LEU A 439 -11.34 6.89 23.19
N ASN A 440 -12.41 6.23 22.71
CA ASN A 440 -12.46 4.76 22.53
C ASN A 440 -12.80 4.33 21.08
N HIS A 441 -12.26 5.03 20.08
CA HIS A 441 -12.37 4.58 18.69
C HIS A 441 -10.96 4.32 18.14
N ASN A 442 -10.72 3.08 17.70
CA ASN A 442 -9.51 2.67 17.03
C ASN A 442 -9.51 3.24 15.61
N GLY A 443 -8.75 4.33 15.42
CA GLY A 443 -8.65 5.13 14.19
C GLY A 443 -8.67 4.31 12.90
N LEU A 444 -9.35 4.79 11.85
CA LEU A 444 -9.22 4.23 10.50
C LEU A 444 -8.01 4.87 9.81
N ILE A 445 -6.82 4.39 10.18
CA ILE A 445 -5.54 4.96 9.79
C ILE A 445 -5.04 4.37 8.47
N TYR A 446 -4.86 5.25 7.50
CA TYR A 446 -4.16 4.97 6.27
C TYR A 446 -2.74 5.54 6.28
N GLU A 447 -1.81 4.81 5.69
CA GLU A 447 -0.42 5.24 5.47
C GLU A 447 -0.20 5.66 4.02
N LEU A 448 0.51 6.77 3.83
CA LEU A 448 0.87 7.26 2.51
C LEU A 448 1.83 6.28 1.84
N SER A 449 1.50 5.89 0.61
CA SER A 449 2.30 4.96 -0.19
C SER A 449 2.89 5.60 -1.44
N THR A 450 2.12 6.49 -2.10
CA THR A 450 2.58 7.14 -3.33
C THR A 450 2.09 8.58 -3.43
N VAL A 451 2.95 9.47 -3.93
CA VAL A 451 2.65 10.87 -4.25
C VAL A 451 3.01 11.14 -5.70
N ILE A 452 2.06 11.57 -6.51
CA ILE A 452 2.31 12.02 -7.88
C ILE A 452 2.33 13.53 -7.91
N VAL A 453 3.31 14.12 -8.58
CA VAL A 453 3.51 15.56 -8.71
C VAL A 453 3.50 15.95 -10.18
N HIS A 454 2.78 17.03 -10.48
CA HIS A 454 2.82 17.67 -11.79
C HIS A 454 3.69 18.93 -11.73
N LYS A 455 4.84 18.92 -12.40
CA LYS A 455 5.74 20.07 -12.55
C LYS A 455 5.40 20.82 -13.84
N GLY A 456 5.31 22.15 -13.80
CA GLY A 456 5.01 22.96 -14.99
C GLY A 456 3.57 23.50 -15.05
N LYS A 457 3.20 24.03 -16.21
CA LYS A 457 1.91 24.68 -16.49
C LYS A 457 0.86 23.65 -16.92
N MET A 458 -0.40 24.06 -17.00
CA MET A 458 -1.52 23.17 -17.35
C MET A 458 -1.39 22.54 -18.75
N ASP A 459 -0.86 23.28 -19.71
CA ASP A 459 -0.68 22.90 -21.12
C ASP A 459 0.70 22.31 -21.45
N SER A 460 1.63 22.40 -20.50
CA SER A 460 2.99 21.92 -20.64
C SER A 460 3.57 21.59 -19.26
N GLY A 461 3.76 20.30 -19.01
CA GLY A 461 4.36 19.86 -17.75
C GLY A 461 5.01 18.49 -17.82
N HIS A 462 5.43 18.04 -16.65
CA HIS A 462 6.12 16.77 -16.42
C HIS A 462 5.65 16.14 -15.13
N TYR A 463 5.30 14.86 -15.20
CA TYR A 463 4.88 14.09 -14.04
C TYR A 463 6.05 13.31 -13.45
N VAL A 464 6.15 13.33 -12.12
CA VAL A 464 7.04 12.45 -11.35
C VAL A 464 6.26 11.80 -10.22
N SER A 465 6.68 10.60 -9.79
CA SER A 465 6.07 9.92 -8.65
C SER A 465 7.09 9.65 -7.55
N TYR A 466 6.66 9.76 -6.31
CA TYR A 466 7.35 9.24 -5.14
C TYR A 466 6.59 8.01 -4.69
N SER A 467 7.21 6.83 -4.69
CA SER A 467 6.60 5.59 -4.18
C SER A 467 7.45 5.00 -3.07
N ARG A 468 6.78 4.45 -2.06
CA ARG A 468 7.39 3.76 -0.94
C ARG A 468 7.55 2.28 -1.27
N GLU A 469 8.73 1.73 -1.06
CA GLU A 469 8.98 0.28 -1.11
C GLU A 469 9.65 -0.13 0.20
N GLY A 470 8.97 -0.97 0.98
CA GLY A 470 9.38 -1.28 2.35
C GLY A 470 9.38 -0.04 3.25
N GLY A 471 10.53 0.30 3.83
CA GLY A 471 10.71 1.46 4.70
C GLY A 471 11.12 2.74 3.97
N ASP A 472 11.56 2.64 2.72
CA ASP A 472 12.26 3.70 2.01
C ASP A 472 11.40 4.35 0.91
N TRP A 473 11.73 5.60 0.58
CA TRP A 473 11.05 6.38 -0.44
C TRP A 473 11.91 6.53 -1.70
N PHE A 474 11.30 6.35 -2.86
CA PHE A 474 11.98 6.48 -4.15
C PHE A 474 11.24 7.46 -5.05
N LEU A 475 11.98 8.40 -5.62
CA LEU A 475 11.54 9.29 -6.70
C LEU A 475 11.75 8.58 -8.05
N PHE A 476 10.67 8.42 -8.80
CA PHE A 476 10.63 7.94 -10.17
C PHE A 476 10.40 9.12 -11.11
N ASP A 477 11.43 9.42 -11.89
CA ASP A 477 11.44 10.44 -12.92
C ASP A 477 11.77 9.74 -14.25
N ASP A 478 10.73 9.19 -14.87
CA ASP A 478 10.83 8.26 -16.00
C ASP A 478 11.84 7.14 -15.73
N SER A 479 12.95 7.08 -16.46
CA SER A 479 13.95 6.01 -16.33
C SER A 479 14.85 6.18 -15.10
N LYS A 480 14.80 7.34 -14.45
CA LYS A 480 15.64 7.67 -13.30
C LYS A 480 14.90 7.33 -12.00
N VAL A 481 15.53 6.50 -11.17
CA VAL A 481 15.05 6.14 -9.84
C VAL A 481 16.06 6.64 -8.81
N VAL A 482 15.60 7.37 -7.79
CA VAL A 482 16.46 7.99 -6.76
C VAL A 482 15.87 7.76 -5.38
N LEU A 483 16.69 7.31 -4.43
CA LEU A 483 16.32 7.25 -3.01
C LEU A 483 16.16 8.68 -2.47
N VAL A 484 15.05 8.96 -1.80
CA VAL A 484 14.74 10.28 -1.21
C VAL A 484 14.28 10.14 0.23
N GLY A 485 14.35 11.24 0.99
CA GLY A 485 13.87 11.26 2.37
C GLY A 485 12.37 11.58 2.48
N GLU A 486 11.71 11.11 3.53
CA GLU A 486 10.29 11.38 3.79
C GLU A 486 9.97 12.89 3.83
N ALA A 487 10.87 13.71 4.40
CA ALA A 487 10.68 15.16 4.46
C ALA A 487 10.58 15.82 3.08
N GLU A 488 11.28 15.29 2.07
CA GLU A 488 11.18 15.76 0.68
C GLU A 488 9.81 15.40 0.09
N VAL A 489 9.36 14.16 0.33
CA VAL A 489 8.06 13.66 -0.14
C VAL A 489 6.92 14.49 0.44
N LEU A 490 6.92 14.75 1.76
CA LEU A 490 5.88 15.56 2.43
C LEU A 490 5.94 17.05 2.05
N ALA A 491 7.07 17.52 1.53
CA ALA A 491 7.21 18.89 1.03
C ALA A 491 6.68 19.08 -0.39
N ALA A 492 6.41 17.99 -1.12
CA ALA A 492 6.06 18.00 -2.54
C ALA A 492 4.68 18.63 -2.83
N GLU A 493 4.52 19.16 -4.05
CA GLU A 493 3.24 19.71 -4.53
C GLU A 493 2.36 18.61 -5.11
N ALA A 494 1.79 17.79 -4.22
CA ALA A 494 1.00 16.62 -4.60
C ALA A 494 -0.15 16.96 -5.56
N TYR A 495 -0.32 16.16 -6.59
CA TYR A 495 -1.44 16.13 -7.52
C TYR A 495 -2.36 14.94 -7.24
N LEU A 496 -1.79 13.73 -7.16
CA LEU A 496 -2.47 12.51 -6.70
C LEU A 496 -1.75 11.97 -5.46
N LEU A 497 -2.52 11.44 -4.52
CA LEU A 497 -2.04 10.81 -3.30
C LEU A 497 -2.68 9.44 -3.18
N PHE A 498 -1.88 8.41 -2.89
CA PHE A 498 -2.36 7.06 -2.64
C PHE A 498 -2.04 6.67 -1.21
N TYR A 499 -3.10 6.35 -0.48
CA TYR A 499 -3.06 5.95 0.91
C TYR A 499 -3.48 4.49 1.01
N MET A 500 -2.75 3.67 1.77
CA MET A 500 -3.05 2.26 1.99
C MET A 500 -3.45 2.01 3.43
N ILE A 501 -4.40 1.12 3.66
CA ILE A 501 -4.82 0.79 5.01
C ILE A 501 -3.67 0.13 5.80
N SER A 502 -3.35 0.68 6.97
CA SER A 502 -2.21 0.22 7.79
C SER A 502 -2.60 -0.88 8.79
N SER A 503 -3.83 -0.85 9.29
CA SER A 503 -4.41 -1.85 10.17
C SER A 503 -5.93 -1.80 10.11
N LEU A 504 -6.58 -2.97 10.03
CA LEU A 504 -8.00 -3.14 10.29
C LEU A 504 -8.11 -3.89 11.62
N GLU A 505 -8.47 -3.19 12.69
CA GLU A 505 -8.91 -3.89 13.89
C GLU A 505 -10.31 -4.43 13.63
N VAL A 506 -10.41 -5.77 13.53
CA VAL A 506 -11.67 -6.50 13.34
C VAL A 506 -12.30 -6.82 14.67
#